data_AF-A0A2A2LJT6-F1
#
_entry.id   AF-A0A2A2LJT6-F1
#
_cell.length_a   1.000
_cell.length_b   1.000
_cell.length_c   1.000
_cell.angle_alpha   90.00
_cell.angle_beta   90.00
_cell.angle_gamma   90.00
#
_symmetry.space_group_name_H-M   'P 1'
#
loop_
_entity.id
_entity.type
_entity.pdbx_description
1 polymer ?
#
loop_
_entity_poly.entity_id
_entity_poly.type
_entity_poly.pdbx_seq_one_letter_code
_entity_poly.pdbx_strand_id
1 'polypeptide(L)'
;MSYEERRRTEREKEEEEMRKLKEKKERRKLEREQEEREMEEKRREAEERRKQEEEERKAVQEMERKKKEEEREKRAKLTGAAFPAGGGTGGRSFTIQKKNREAKDEKFGNIVQAKQEMGMTKEQQEEAKRNYMNAIQKGIPEVDEVPASELKTKIKELHQRIVKGEGFKYDLEKRHERQEYDMRELTERQRQVTRNSALRKGIDPAEAGNSRYPPKVQIVSKYDRQIDRRNFRERRSMFETKSAYPVFPGLPPPPALYEKVIKEIGGEKEDEEVRTIVFFNNH
;
A
#
# COMPACT_ATOMS: atom_id res chain seq x y z
N MET A 1 32.02 -60.38 6.07
CA MET A 1 31.66 -59.04 6.58
C MET A 1 30.82 -59.20 7.82
N SER A 2 31.41 -58.81 8.96
CA SER A 2 30.77 -58.87 10.27
C SER A 2 29.52 -57.98 10.26
N TYR A 3 28.49 -58.34 11.03
CA TYR A 3 27.25 -57.56 11.19
C TYR A 3 27.54 -56.09 11.59
N GLU A 4 28.63 -55.89 12.33
CA GLU A 4 29.11 -54.57 12.74
C GLU A 4 29.67 -53.72 11.59
N GLU A 5 30.31 -54.34 10.59
CA GLU A 5 30.81 -53.62 9.39
C GLU A 5 29.65 -53.17 8.52
N ARG A 6 28.63 -54.02 8.32
CA ARG A 6 27.42 -53.64 7.57
C ARG A 6 26.72 -52.43 8.21
N ARG A 7 26.53 -52.45 9.53
CA ARG A 7 25.89 -51.33 10.26
C ARG A 7 26.74 -50.06 10.34
N ARG A 8 28.06 -50.14 10.14
CA ARG A 8 28.91 -48.96 9.96
C ARG A 8 28.75 -48.40 8.55
N THR A 9 28.79 -49.27 7.52
CA THR A 9 28.63 -48.84 6.12
C THR A 9 27.24 -48.27 5.82
N GLU A 10 26.19 -48.77 6.46
CA GLU A 10 24.83 -48.21 6.31
C GLU A 10 24.72 -46.82 6.93
N ARG A 11 25.24 -46.62 8.15
CA ARG A 11 25.29 -45.30 8.80
C ARG A 11 26.13 -44.30 8.01
N GLU A 12 27.27 -44.73 7.49
CA GLU A 12 28.15 -43.88 6.68
C GLU A 12 27.47 -43.46 5.37
N LYS A 13 26.74 -44.36 4.72
CA LYS A 13 25.93 -44.04 3.53
C LYS A 13 24.78 -43.09 3.84
N GLU A 14 24.06 -43.31 4.93
CA GLU A 14 22.98 -42.41 5.37
C GLU A 14 23.51 -41.01 5.75
N GLU A 15 24.66 -40.94 6.44
CA GLU A 15 25.32 -39.67 6.77
C GLU A 15 25.83 -38.95 5.51
N GLU A 16 26.37 -39.67 4.53
CA GLU A 16 26.77 -39.08 3.24
C GLU A 16 25.57 -38.56 2.44
N GLU A 17 24.46 -39.30 2.39
CA GLU A 17 23.24 -38.85 1.70
C GLU A 17 22.66 -37.60 2.37
N MET A 18 22.62 -37.58 3.71
CA MET A 18 22.19 -36.41 4.48
C MET A 18 23.11 -35.21 4.28
N ARG A 19 24.43 -35.44 4.14
CA ARG A 19 25.41 -34.39 3.85
C ARG A 19 25.21 -33.83 2.44
N LYS A 20 25.03 -34.69 1.43
CA LYS A 20 24.76 -34.29 0.04
C LYS A 20 23.45 -33.49 -0.09
N LEU A 21 22.41 -33.88 0.65
CA LEU A 21 21.13 -33.14 0.68
C LEU A 21 21.27 -31.77 1.34
N LYS A 22 22.00 -31.67 2.45
CA LYS A 22 22.30 -30.40 3.11
C LYS A 22 23.13 -29.48 2.21
N GLU A 23 24.16 -30.02 1.57
CA GLU A 23 25.01 -29.27 0.64
C GLU A 23 24.22 -28.76 -0.56
N LYS A 24 23.31 -29.57 -1.13
CA LYS A 24 22.44 -29.13 -2.23
C LYS A 24 21.45 -28.05 -1.81
N LYS A 25 20.97 -28.07 -0.56
CA LYS A 25 20.08 -27.05 0.01
C LYS A 25 20.83 -25.75 0.28
N GLU A 26 22.03 -25.83 0.83
CA GLU A 26 22.91 -24.69 1.06
C GLU A 26 23.36 -24.06 -0.27
N ARG A 27 23.71 -24.86 -1.28
CA ARG A 27 24.04 -24.35 -2.62
C ARG A 27 22.88 -23.57 -3.25
N ARG A 28 21.66 -24.08 -3.16
CA ARG A 28 20.45 -23.36 -3.62
C ARG A 28 20.15 -22.10 -2.81
N LYS A 29 20.62 -22.03 -1.57
CA LYS A 29 20.45 -20.84 -0.71
C LYS A 29 21.49 -19.79 -1.06
N LEU A 30 22.73 -20.21 -1.28
CA LEU A 30 23.84 -19.36 -1.71
C LEU A 30 23.58 -18.77 -3.09
N GLU A 31 23.06 -19.56 -4.03
CA GLU A 31 22.71 -19.10 -5.38
C GLU A 31 21.61 -18.03 -5.35
N ARG A 32 20.55 -18.23 -4.54
CA ARG A 32 19.51 -17.22 -4.32
C ARG A 32 20.05 -15.96 -3.65
N GLU A 33 20.98 -16.10 -2.71
CA GLU A 33 21.62 -14.97 -2.04
C GLU A 33 22.55 -14.19 -2.97
N GLN A 34 23.25 -14.87 -3.88
CA GLN A 34 24.07 -14.25 -4.92
C GLN A 34 23.21 -13.49 -5.94
N GLU A 35 22.13 -14.11 -6.44
CA GLU A 35 21.18 -13.43 -7.34
C GLU A 35 20.52 -12.22 -6.67
N GLU A 36 20.15 -12.32 -5.38
CA GLU A 36 19.55 -11.20 -4.63
C GLU A 36 20.55 -10.04 -4.45
N ARG A 37 21.83 -10.35 -4.15
CA ARG A 37 22.89 -9.35 -4.04
C ARG A 37 23.19 -8.67 -5.38
N GLU A 38 23.27 -9.42 -6.48
CA GLU A 38 23.48 -8.85 -7.82
C GLU A 38 22.31 -7.96 -8.25
N MET A 39 21.07 -8.34 -7.92
CA MET A 39 19.88 -7.54 -8.20
C MET A 39 19.83 -6.27 -7.35
N GLU A 40 20.26 -6.34 -6.09
CA GLU A 40 20.34 -5.19 -5.20
C GLU A 40 21.45 -4.21 -5.62
N GLU A 41 22.62 -4.73 -6.05
CA GLU A 41 23.71 -3.92 -6.58
C GLU A 41 23.30 -3.20 -7.88
N LYS A 42 22.63 -3.90 -8.82
CA LYS A 42 22.05 -3.27 -10.02
C LYS A 42 20.99 -2.22 -9.69
N ARG A 43 20.16 -2.46 -8.66
CA ARG A 43 19.16 -1.48 -8.21
C ARG A 43 19.83 -0.24 -7.62
N ARG A 44 20.89 -0.42 -6.82
CA ARG A 44 21.65 0.66 -6.21
C ARG A 44 22.41 1.47 -7.25
N GLU A 45 23.05 0.83 -8.22
CA GLU A 45 23.75 1.51 -9.32
C GLU A 45 22.76 2.30 -10.20
N ALA A 46 21.57 1.76 -10.48
CA ALA A 46 20.53 2.50 -11.20
C ALA A 46 19.98 3.69 -10.40
N GLU A 47 19.85 3.57 -9.08
CA GLU A 47 19.42 4.65 -8.20
C GLU A 47 20.49 5.74 -8.06
N GLU A 48 21.77 5.35 -7.91
CA GLU A 48 22.89 6.28 -7.89
C GLU A 48 23.06 7.00 -9.23
N ARG A 49 22.89 6.31 -10.37
CA ARG A 49 22.88 6.93 -11.69
C ARG A 49 21.74 7.92 -11.87
N ARG A 50 20.53 7.58 -11.40
CA ARG A 50 19.37 8.49 -11.47
C ARG A 50 19.57 9.72 -10.59
N LYS A 51 20.19 9.54 -9.42
CA LYS A 51 20.52 10.64 -8.51
C LYS A 51 21.60 11.56 -9.08
N GLN A 52 22.64 11.00 -9.72
CA GLN A 52 23.67 11.78 -10.41
C GLN A 52 23.07 12.57 -11.58
N GLU A 53 22.18 11.98 -12.38
CA GLU A 53 21.49 12.67 -13.48
C GLU A 53 20.54 13.77 -12.97
N GLU A 54 19.84 13.55 -11.85
CA GLU A 54 19.02 14.57 -11.18
C GLU A 54 19.87 15.73 -10.61
N GLU A 55 21.02 15.43 -9.99
CA GLU A 55 21.96 16.44 -9.48
C GLU A 55 22.63 17.23 -10.62
N GLU A 56 23.03 16.57 -11.71
CA GLU A 56 23.59 17.22 -12.90
C GLU A 56 22.55 18.11 -13.60
N ARG A 57 21.32 17.62 -13.78
CA ARG A 57 20.22 18.42 -14.35
C ARG A 57 19.89 19.63 -13.49
N LYS A 58 19.97 19.49 -12.15
CA LYS A 58 19.77 20.59 -11.21
C LYS A 58 20.93 21.59 -11.25
N ALA A 59 22.17 21.12 -11.35
CA ALA A 59 23.36 21.97 -11.48
C ALA A 59 23.35 22.76 -12.80
N VAL A 60 22.93 22.14 -13.91
CA VAL A 60 22.76 22.82 -15.21
C VAL A 60 21.69 23.90 -15.13
N GLN A 61 20.55 23.61 -14.49
CA GLN A 61 19.49 24.61 -14.28
C GLN A 61 19.95 25.77 -13.38
N GLU A 62 20.75 25.49 -12.34
CA GLU A 62 21.28 26.52 -11.45
C GLU A 62 22.31 27.41 -12.16
N MET A 63 23.20 26.81 -12.97
CA MET A 63 24.17 27.55 -13.79
C MET A 63 23.51 28.41 -14.87
N GLU A 64 22.47 27.88 -15.54
CA GLU A 64 21.69 28.64 -16.52
C GLU A 64 20.91 29.79 -15.86
N ARG A 65 20.32 29.54 -14.68
CA ARG A 65 19.62 30.58 -13.90
C ARG A 65 20.59 31.67 -13.43
N LYS A 66 21.78 31.29 -12.98
CA LYS A 66 22.83 32.24 -12.57
C LYS A 66 23.33 33.08 -13.75
N LYS A 67 23.54 32.46 -14.93
CA LYS A 67 23.91 33.18 -16.16
C LYS A 67 22.81 34.16 -16.60
N LYS A 68 21.53 33.76 -16.47
CA LYS A 68 20.37 34.62 -16.76
C LYS A 68 20.22 35.77 -15.76
N GLU A 69 20.52 35.53 -14.48
CA GLU A 69 20.56 36.58 -13.45
C GLU A 69 21.72 37.56 -13.68
N GLU A 70 22.91 37.09 -14.05
CA GLU A 70 24.07 37.93 -14.40
C GLU A 70 23.81 38.76 -15.68
N GLU A 71 23.16 38.18 -16.70
CA GLU A 71 22.74 38.93 -17.90
C GLU A 71 21.67 39.98 -17.58
N ARG A 72 20.72 39.65 -16.70
CA ARG A 72 19.69 40.58 -16.22
C ARG A 72 20.27 41.68 -15.36
N GLU A 73 21.25 41.39 -14.50
CA GLU A 73 21.96 42.40 -13.70
C GLU A 73 22.83 43.30 -14.57
N LYS A 74 23.50 42.74 -15.59
CA LYS A 74 24.28 43.51 -16.57
C LYS A 74 23.38 44.41 -17.41
N ARG A 75 22.20 43.92 -17.81
CA ARG A 75 21.15 44.71 -18.49
C ARG A 75 20.56 45.78 -17.56
N ALA A 76 20.31 45.46 -16.29
CA ALA A 76 19.83 46.41 -15.30
C ALA A 76 20.86 47.52 -15.01
N LYS A 77 22.17 47.19 -14.94
CA LYS A 77 23.26 48.17 -14.81
C LYS A 77 23.39 49.08 -16.04
N LEU A 78 23.14 48.55 -17.25
CA LEU A 78 23.11 49.34 -18.49
C LEU A 78 21.85 50.21 -18.64
N THR A 79 20.72 49.81 -18.05
CA THR A 79 19.44 50.54 -18.17
C THR A 79 19.15 51.42 -16.95
N GLY A 80 19.86 51.25 -15.84
CA GLY A 80 19.67 51.98 -14.58
C GLY A 80 20.26 53.40 -14.53
N ALA A 81 20.86 53.89 -15.62
CA ALA A 81 21.31 55.28 -15.72
C ALA A 81 20.23 56.24 -16.27
N ALA A 82 19.04 55.74 -16.64
CA ALA A 82 17.93 56.55 -17.09
C ALA A 82 16.63 56.10 -16.42
N PHE A 83 15.94 57.04 -15.76
CA PHE A 83 14.64 56.92 -15.07
C PHE A 83 14.65 56.53 -13.58
N PRO A 84 14.60 57.54 -12.67
CA PRO A 84 14.04 57.38 -11.34
C PRO A 84 12.59 57.90 -11.33
N ALA A 85 11.59 57.02 -11.35
CA ALA A 85 10.24 57.36 -10.90
C ALA A 85 9.37 56.10 -10.72
N GLY A 86 8.66 56.04 -9.59
CA GLY A 86 7.44 55.26 -9.46
C GLY A 86 7.53 54.06 -8.52
N GLY A 87 7.33 54.31 -7.23
CA GLY A 87 7.06 53.26 -6.26
C GLY A 87 5.79 52.48 -6.61
N GLY A 88 5.85 51.16 -6.43
CA GLY A 88 4.73 50.25 -6.63
C GLY A 88 4.98 48.97 -5.85
N THR A 89 4.34 48.88 -4.69
CA THR A 89 4.20 47.72 -3.81
C THR A 89 3.81 46.45 -4.57
N GLY A 90 4.71 45.46 -4.56
CA GLY A 90 4.46 44.09 -5.03
C GLY A 90 5.04 43.08 -4.04
N GLY A 91 4.34 42.88 -2.92
CA GLY A 91 4.71 41.92 -1.88
C GLY A 91 4.68 40.48 -2.41
N ARG A 92 5.71 39.70 -2.04
CA ARG A 92 5.85 38.28 -2.35
C ARG A 92 4.79 37.47 -1.60
N SER A 93 3.97 36.72 -2.32
CA SER A 93 2.86 35.91 -1.77
C SER A 93 3.30 34.54 -1.24
N PHE A 94 4.25 34.48 -0.31
CA PHE A 94 4.53 33.25 0.45
C PHE A 94 5.02 33.58 1.87
N THR A 95 4.23 33.21 2.87
CA THR A 95 4.58 33.31 4.30
C THR A 95 5.39 32.08 4.71
N ILE A 96 6.72 32.20 4.73
CA ILE A 96 7.59 31.18 5.35
C ILE A 96 7.54 31.39 6.86
N GLN A 97 6.81 30.54 7.58
CA GLN A 97 6.86 30.52 9.04
C GLN A 97 8.21 29.94 9.50
N LYS A 98 8.91 30.68 10.38
CA LYS A 98 10.15 30.22 11.00
C LYS A 98 9.84 29.12 12.01
N LYS A 99 10.44 27.95 11.77
CA LYS A 99 10.42 26.70 12.54
C LYS A 99 10.74 26.93 14.03
N ASN A 100 9.80 26.61 14.91
CA ASN A 100 10.10 26.37 16.33
C ASN A 100 10.50 24.90 16.50
N ARG A 101 11.53 24.62 17.29
CA ARG A 101 12.28 23.34 17.28
C ARG A 101 11.73 22.31 18.28
N GLU A 102 10.47 22.43 18.67
CA GLU A 102 9.86 21.66 19.76
C GLU A 102 8.47 21.14 19.36
N ALA A 103 8.39 20.26 18.35
CA ALA A 103 7.19 19.50 18.07
C ALA A 103 7.56 18.15 17.45
N LYS A 104 7.76 17.13 18.30
CA LYS A 104 7.96 15.73 17.85
C LYS A 104 6.70 15.12 17.23
N ASP A 105 5.55 15.77 17.35
CA ASP A 105 4.24 15.28 16.90
C ASP A 105 3.84 15.74 15.49
N GLU A 106 4.57 16.69 14.88
CA GLU A 106 4.31 17.18 13.51
C GLU A 106 4.90 16.30 12.40
N LYS A 107 5.64 15.24 12.75
CA LYS A 107 6.30 14.38 11.76
C LYS A 107 5.30 13.64 10.86
N PHE A 108 4.07 13.42 11.33
CA PHE A 108 3.01 12.78 10.54
C PHE A 108 2.22 13.76 9.66
N GLY A 109 2.10 15.03 10.04
CA GLY A 109 1.52 16.09 9.20
C GLY A 109 2.42 16.44 8.00
N ASN A 110 3.73 16.51 8.25
CA ASN A 110 4.73 16.79 7.22
C ASN A 110 4.81 15.71 6.12
N ILE A 111 4.50 14.44 6.41
CA ILE A 111 4.50 13.37 5.41
C ILE A 111 3.32 13.50 4.44
N VAL A 112 2.15 13.90 4.93
CA VAL A 112 0.96 14.09 4.07
C VAL A 112 1.13 15.33 3.20
N GLN A 113 1.65 16.44 3.76
CA GLN A 113 2.03 17.62 2.99
C GLN A 113 3.14 17.33 1.97
N ALA A 114 4.23 16.65 2.37
CA ALA A 114 5.30 16.28 1.44
C ALA A 114 4.78 15.35 0.33
N LYS A 115 3.89 14.40 0.62
CA LYS A 115 3.30 13.52 -0.41
C LYS A 115 2.35 14.28 -1.36
N GLN A 116 1.75 15.37 -0.89
CA GLN A 116 0.90 16.26 -1.68
C GLN A 116 1.72 17.29 -2.48
N GLU A 117 2.92 17.64 -2.01
CA GLU A 117 3.87 18.56 -2.66
C GLU A 117 4.86 17.84 -3.61
N MET A 118 5.06 16.54 -3.46
CA MET A 118 5.98 15.73 -4.30
C MET A 118 5.38 15.29 -5.65
N GLY A 119 4.09 15.55 -5.88
CA GLY A 119 3.43 15.34 -7.16
C GLY A 119 2.73 16.62 -7.61
N MET A 120 2.56 16.81 -8.92
CA MET A 120 1.66 17.85 -9.42
C MET A 120 0.30 17.66 -8.76
N THR A 121 -0.28 18.73 -8.20
CA THR A 121 -1.62 18.68 -7.63
C THR A 121 -2.62 18.25 -8.71
N LYS A 122 -3.76 17.68 -8.32
CA LYS A 122 -4.79 17.25 -9.28
C LYS A 122 -5.16 18.37 -10.26
N GLU A 123 -5.28 19.60 -9.74
CA GLU A 123 -5.55 20.80 -10.52
C GLU A 123 -4.42 21.15 -11.50
N GLN A 124 -3.16 21.06 -11.05
CA GLN A 124 -1.99 21.26 -11.92
C GLN A 124 -1.89 20.19 -13.03
N GLN A 125 -2.25 18.94 -12.74
CA GLN A 125 -2.29 17.88 -13.76
C GLN A 125 -3.39 18.13 -14.79
N GLU A 126 -4.58 18.55 -14.36
CA GLU A 126 -5.67 18.91 -15.26
C GLU A 126 -5.35 20.16 -16.09
N GLU A 127 -4.66 21.15 -15.52
CA GLU A 127 -4.16 22.31 -16.25
C GLU A 127 -3.07 21.93 -17.25
N ALA A 128 -2.10 21.10 -16.86
CA ALA A 128 -1.07 20.58 -17.78
C ALA A 128 -1.70 19.79 -18.94
N LYS A 129 -2.71 18.96 -18.66
CA LYS A 129 -3.49 18.25 -19.69
C LYS A 129 -4.21 19.22 -20.62
N ARG A 130 -4.90 20.24 -20.08
CA ARG A 130 -5.58 21.28 -20.86
C ARG A 130 -4.59 22.03 -21.75
N ASN A 131 -3.45 22.44 -21.21
CA ASN A 131 -2.39 23.14 -21.94
C ASN A 131 -1.81 22.27 -23.05
N TYR A 132 -1.59 20.98 -22.78
CA TYR A 132 -1.13 20.02 -23.79
C TYR A 132 -2.15 19.83 -24.92
N MET A 133 -3.44 19.67 -24.58
CA MET A 133 -4.51 19.56 -25.57
C MET A 133 -4.64 20.82 -26.41
N ASN A 134 -4.55 22.00 -25.79
CA ASN A 134 -4.55 23.29 -26.49
C ASN A 134 -3.35 23.41 -27.43
N ALA A 135 -2.17 22.95 -27.03
CA ALA A 135 -0.98 22.93 -27.90
C ALA A 135 -1.17 22.00 -29.10
N ILE A 136 -1.79 20.83 -28.91
CA ILE A 136 -2.14 19.92 -30.02
C ILE A 136 -3.13 20.60 -30.97
N GLN A 137 -4.18 21.22 -30.44
CA GLN A 137 -5.23 21.86 -31.23
C GLN A 137 -4.66 23.00 -32.08
N LYS A 138 -3.83 23.87 -31.52
CA LYS A 138 -3.15 24.95 -32.25
C LYS A 138 -2.22 24.47 -33.36
N GLY A 139 -1.73 23.23 -33.26
CA GLY A 139 -0.90 22.62 -34.30
C GLY A 139 -1.68 22.03 -35.47
N ILE A 140 -3.02 22.05 -35.43
CA ILE A 140 -3.89 21.62 -36.53
C ILE A 140 -4.31 22.90 -37.27
N PRO A 141 -3.91 23.09 -38.54
CA PRO A 141 -4.28 24.27 -39.30
C PRO A 141 -5.79 24.32 -39.53
N GLU A 142 -6.35 25.52 -39.58
CA GLU A 142 -7.75 25.70 -39.95
C GLU A 142 -7.96 25.40 -41.43
N VAL A 143 -9.16 24.94 -41.79
CA VAL A 143 -9.45 24.52 -43.17
C VAL A 143 -9.26 25.66 -44.17
N ASP A 144 -9.60 26.89 -43.77
CA ASP A 144 -9.51 28.08 -44.61
C ASP A 144 -8.07 28.54 -44.87
N GLU A 145 -7.12 28.13 -44.02
CA GLU A 145 -5.69 28.47 -44.16
C GLU A 145 -4.94 27.52 -45.10
N VAL A 146 -5.54 26.36 -45.42
CA VAL A 146 -4.90 25.33 -46.25
C VAL A 146 -5.34 25.49 -47.71
N PRO A 147 -4.41 25.66 -48.67
CA PRO A 147 -4.76 25.79 -50.07
C PRO A 147 -5.39 24.49 -50.59
N ALA A 148 -6.36 24.61 -51.51
CA ALA A 148 -7.15 23.48 -51.99
C ALA A 148 -6.32 22.33 -52.59
N SER A 149 -5.15 22.65 -53.16
CA SER A 149 -4.18 21.67 -53.67
C SER A 149 -3.55 20.79 -52.58
N GLU A 150 -3.42 21.29 -51.35
CA GLU A 150 -2.75 20.63 -50.23
C GLU A 150 -3.71 19.96 -49.24
N LEU A 151 -5.02 20.18 -49.38
CA LEU A 151 -6.01 19.56 -48.49
C LEU A 151 -5.91 18.02 -48.48
N LYS A 152 -5.73 17.39 -49.64
CA LYS A 152 -5.62 15.92 -49.75
C LYS A 152 -4.40 15.37 -49.03
N THR A 153 -3.27 16.07 -49.08
CA THR A 153 -2.04 15.66 -48.37
C THR A 153 -2.21 15.85 -46.87
N LYS A 154 -2.81 16.96 -46.42
CA LYS A 154 -3.06 17.21 -44.99
C LYS A 154 -4.03 16.20 -44.38
N ILE A 155 -5.09 15.82 -45.10
CA ILE A 155 -6.03 14.77 -44.66
C ILE A 155 -5.30 13.45 -44.43
N LYS A 156 -4.41 13.05 -45.36
CA LYS A 156 -3.62 11.82 -45.21
C LYS A 156 -2.68 11.88 -44.02
N GLU A 157 -2.02 13.02 -43.80
CA GLU A 157 -1.13 13.23 -42.65
C GLU A 157 -1.88 13.13 -41.31
N LEU A 158 -3.02 13.81 -41.19
CA LEU A 158 -3.86 13.76 -39.99
C LEU A 158 -4.39 12.33 -39.75
N HIS A 159 -4.80 11.64 -40.81
CA HIS A 159 -5.24 10.25 -40.71
C HIS A 159 -4.13 9.33 -40.20
N GLN A 160 -2.91 9.44 -40.75
CA GLN A 160 -1.75 8.68 -40.26
C GLN A 160 -1.42 9.01 -38.79
N ARG A 161 -1.53 10.28 -38.40
CA ARG A 161 -1.35 10.71 -37.01
C ARG A 161 -2.39 10.09 -36.07
N ILE A 162 -3.65 10.00 -36.48
CA ILE A 162 -4.73 9.35 -35.72
C ILE A 162 -4.44 7.86 -35.57
N VAL A 163 -4.13 7.15 -36.67
CA VAL A 163 -3.83 5.70 -36.63
C VAL A 163 -2.68 5.41 -35.68
N LYS A 164 -1.61 6.21 -35.72
CA LYS A 164 -0.48 6.09 -34.79
C LYS A 164 -0.89 6.38 -33.34
N GLY A 165 -1.74 7.38 -33.12
CA GLY A 165 -2.29 7.72 -31.81
C GLY A 165 -3.11 6.58 -31.19
N GLU A 166 -3.96 5.94 -31.98
CA GLU A 166 -4.76 4.78 -31.54
C GLU A 166 -3.87 3.58 -31.19
N GLY A 167 -2.80 3.34 -31.96
CA GLY A 167 -1.81 2.30 -31.63
C GLY A 167 -1.14 2.54 -30.28
N PHE A 168 -0.66 3.77 -30.03
CA PHE A 168 -0.07 4.11 -28.73
C PHE A 168 -1.07 4.02 -27.58
N LYS A 169 -2.33 4.42 -27.80
CA LYS A 169 -3.40 4.30 -26.82
C LYS A 169 -3.61 2.84 -26.42
N TYR A 170 -3.71 1.93 -27.39
CA TYR A 170 -3.85 0.50 -27.14
C TYR A 170 -2.68 -0.05 -26.30
N ASP A 171 -1.44 0.29 -26.65
CA ASP A 171 -0.26 -0.17 -25.90
C ASP A 171 -0.23 0.36 -24.47
N LEU A 172 -0.62 1.63 -24.26
CA LEU A 172 -0.72 2.25 -22.95
C LEU A 172 -1.84 1.63 -22.11
N GLU A 173 -3.01 1.38 -22.70
CA GLU A 173 -4.12 0.69 -22.03
C GLU A 173 -3.73 -0.72 -21.60
N LYS A 174 -3.05 -1.48 -22.47
CA LYS A 174 -2.55 -2.83 -22.15
C LYS A 174 -1.45 -2.81 -21.09
N ARG A 175 -0.64 -1.75 -21.03
CA ARG A 175 0.32 -1.57 -19.92
C ARG A 175 -0.38 -1.22 -18.63
N HIS A 176 -1.37 -0.33 -18.67
CA HIS A 176 -2.15 0.08 -17.52
C HIS A 176 -2.93 -1.10 -16.90
N GLU A 177 -3.56 -1.93 -17.73
CA GLU A 177 -4.26 -3.14 -17.30
C GLU A 177 -3.34 -4.09 -16.52
N ARG A 178 -2.10 -4.29 -17.00
CA ARG A 178 -1.08 -5.09 -16.30
C ARG A 178 -0.69 -4.47 -14.96
N GLN A 179 -0.46 -3.16 -14.93
CA GLN A 179 -0.13 -2.45 -13.69
C GLN A 179 -1.27 -2.53 -12.67
N GLU A 180 -2.52 -2.43 -13.10
CA GLU A 180 -3.67 -2.60 -12.22
C GLU A 180 -3.72 -4.00 -11.62
N TYR A 181 -3.45 -5.03 -12.43
CA TYR A 181 -3.36 -6.41 -11.94
C TYR A 181 -2.28 -6.54 -10.86
N ASP A 182 -1.07 -6.07 -11.13
CA ASP A 182 0.04 -6.12 -10.18
C ASP A 182 -0.30 -5.37 -8.88
N MET A 183 -0.93 -4.20 -8.99
CA MET A 183 -1.36 -3.42 -7.82
C MET A 183 -2.44 -4.13 -6.99
N ARG A 184 -3.40 -4.81 -7.64
CA ARG A 184 -4.41 -5.62 -6.96
C ARG A 184 -3.77 -6.81 -6.26
N GLU A 185 -2.85 -7.50 -6.91
CA GLU A 185 -2.13 -8.63 -6.34
C GLU A 185 -1.27 -8.22 -5.13
N LEU A 186 -0.50 -7.14 -5.25
CA LEU A 186 0.30 -6.59 -4.14
C LEU A 186 -0.59 -6.18 -2.96
N THR A 187 -1.73 -5.57 -3.24
CA THR A 187 -2.69 -5.18 -2.19
C THR A 187 -3.24 -6.41 -1.47
N GLU A 188 -3.58 -7.48 -2.21
CA GLU A 188 -4.09 -8.72 -1.61
C GLU A 188 -3.01 -9.46 -0.82
N ARG A 189 -1.78 -9.56 -1.35
CA ARG A 189 -0.62 -10.09 -0.61
C ARG A 189 -0.40 -9.29 0.67
N GLN A 190 -0.43 -7.96 0.61
CA GLN A 190 -0.29 -7.10 1.79
C GLN A 190 -1.41 -7.36 2.82
N ARG A 191 -2.66 -7.53 2.37
CA ARG A 191 -3.79 -7.90 3.26
C ARG A 191 -3.57 -9.25 3.93
N GLN A 192 -3.08 -10.25 3.19
CA GLN A 192 -2.76 -11.57 3.73
C GLN A 192 -1.63 -11.51 4.76
N VAL A 193 -0.56 -10.77 4.49
CA VAL A 193 0.54 -10.55 5.44
C VAL A 193 0.03 -9.88 6.71
N THR A 194 -0.78 -8.82 6.58
CA THR A 194 -1.38 -8.13 7.74
C THR A 194 -2.29 -9.07 8.53
N ARG A 195 -3.13 -9.87 7.87
CA ARG A 195 -4.01 -10.88 8.50
C ARG A 195 -3.20 -11.93 9.27
N ASN A 196 -2.17 -12.52 8.65
CA ASN A 196 -1.31 -13.52 9.29
C ASN A 196 -0.52 -12.91 10.46
N SER A 197 0.01 -11.70 10.30
CA SER A 197 0.68 -10.97 11.37
C SER A 197 -0.24 -10.73 12.57
N ALA A 198 -1.50 -10.36 12.34
CA ALA A 198 -2.49 -10.18 13.39
C ALA A 198 -2.78 -11.50 14.13
N LEU A 199 -3.03 -12.59 13.38
CA LEU A 199 -3.24 -13.92 13.96
C LEU A 199 -2.05 -14.38 14.81
N ARG A 200 -0.81 -14.18 14.33
CA ARG A 200 0.40 -14.52 15.09
C ARG A 200 0.57 -13.69 16.37
N LYS A 201 0.04 -12.48 16.39
CA LYS A 201 0.03 -11.59 17.56
C LYS A 201 -1.18 -11.83 18.49
N GLY A 202 -2.06 -12.78 18.17
CA GLY A 202 -3.27 -13.06 18.94
C GLY A 202 -4.33 -11.97 18.82
N ILE A 203 -4.24 -11.13 17.79
CA ILE A 203 -5.18 -10.04 17.51
C ILE A 203 -6.19 -10.54 16.48
N ASP A 204 -7.48 -10.31 16.72
CA ASP A 204 -8.53 -10.63 15.74
C ASP A 204 -8.29 -9.84 14.43
N PRO A 205 -8.15 -10.53 13.28
CA PRO A 205 -8.00 -9.88 12.00
C PRO A 205 -9.10 -8.88 11.64
N ALA A 206 -10.32 -9.08 12.16
CA ALA A 206 -11.43 -8.16 11.96
C ALA A 206 -11.20 -6.82 12.68
N GLU A 207 -10.56 -6.82 13.86
CA GLU A 207 -10.20 -5.60 14.58
C GLU A 207 -8.93 -4.95 14.02
N ALA A 208 -7.97 -5.74 13.52
CA ALA A 208 -6.70 -5.22 12.99
C ALA A 208 -6.85 -4.50 11.63
N GLY A 209 -7.78 -4.95 10.78
CA GLY A 209 -7.97 -4.39 9.43
C GLY A 209 -8.90 -3.17 9.38
N ASN A 210 -9.80 -3.03 10.38
CA ASN A 210 -10.93 -2.09 10.30
C ASN A 210 -10.92 -1.00 11.40
N SER A 211 -9.99 -1.07 12.35
CA SER A 211 -9.90 -0.07 13.42
C SER A 211 -8.97 1.08 13.04
N ARG A 212 -9.46 2.32 13.18
CA ARG A 212 -8.62 3.54 13.09
C ARG A 212 -7.60 3.64 14.22
N TYR A 213 -7.81 2.89 15.29
CA TYR A 213 -6.97 2.85 16.48
C TYR A 213 -6.19 1.53 16.52
N PRO A 214 -4.98 1.53 17.11
CA PRO A 214 -4.21 0.29 17.26
C PRO A 214 -5.06 -0.80 17.93
N PRO A 215 -4.86 -2.08 17.54
CA PRO A 215 -5.64 -3.19 18.06
C PRO A 215 -5.56 -3.27 19.59
N LYS A 216 -6.67 -3.59 20.23
CA LYS A 216 -6.73 -3.71 21.70
C LYS A 216 -5.86 -4.89 22.14
N VAL A 217 -4.88 -4.62 22.98
CA VAL A 217 -4.02 -5.65 23.58
C VAL A 217 -4.63 -6.06 24.92
N GLN A 218 -4.85 -7.35 25.12
CA GLN A 218 -5.23 -7.87 26.45
C GLN A 218 -4.04 -7.73 27.39
N ILE A 219 -4.18 -6.89 28.41
CA ILE A 219 -3.13 -6.60 29.41
C ILE A 219 -3.16 -7.63 30.55
N VAL A 220 -4.31 -8.27 30.76
CA VAL A 220 -4.53 -9.29 31.80
C VAL A 220 -4.57 -10.68 31.16
N SER A 221 -3.85 -11.62 31.77
CA SER A 221 -3.90 -13.03 31.35
C SER A 221 -5.22 -13.67 31.80
N LYS A 222 -5.75 -14.60 30.99
CA LYS A 222 -6.89 -15.45 31.39
C LYS A 222 -6.61 -16.32 32.62
N TYR A 223 -5.34 -16.51 32.97
CA TYR A 223 -4.91 -17.26 34.16
C TYR A 223 -4.56 -16.36 35.33
N ASP A 224 -4.66 -15.04 35.16
CA ASP A 224 -4.39 -14.10 36.24
C ASP A 224 -5.49 -14.23 37.29
N ARG A 225 -5.10 -14.22 38.57
CA ARG A 225 -6.06 -14.44 39.67
C ARG A 225 -6.97 -13.22 39.79
N GLN A 226 -8.13 -13.29 39.16
CA GLN A 226 -9.18 -12.29 39.35
C GLN A 226 -10.04 -12.62 40.56
N ILE A 227 -10.16 -11.64 41.46
CA ILE A 227 -11.09 -11.70 42.59
C ILE A 227 -12.51 -11.52 42.03
N ASP A 228 -13.35 -12.55 42.16
CA ASP A 228 -14.74 -12.49 41.76
C ASP A 228 -15.52 -11.52 42.67
N ARG A 229 -15.94 -10.39 42.11
CA ARG A 229 -16.67 -9.34 42.83
C ARG A 229 -18.17 -9.64 42.96
N ARG A 230 -18.67 -10.71 42.34
CA ARG A 230 -20.08 -11.13 42.44
C ARG A 230 -20.42 -11.65 43.83
N ASN A 231 -21.67 -11.45 44.25
CA ASN A 231 -22.14 -11.98 45.51
C ASN A 231 -22.33 -13.51 45.47
N PHE A 232 -22.48 -14.15 46.63
CA PHE A 232 -22.58 -15.62 46.70
C PHE A 232 -23.73 -16.20 45.85
N ARG A 233 -24.88 -15.51 45.82
CA ARG A 233 -26.06 -15.94 45.06
C ARG A 233 -25.81 -15.91 43.55
N GLU A 234 -25.16 -14.85 43.06
CA GLU A 234 -24.77 -14.69 41.65
C GLU A 234 -23.69 -15.69 41.20
N ARG A 235 -22.73 -16.00 42.08
CA ARG A 235 -21.74 -17.04 41.77
C ARG A 235 -22.38 -18.41 41.68
N ARG A 236 -23.30 -18.70 42.60
CA ARG A 236 -24.00 -19.98 42.67
C ARG A 236 -24.95 -20.18 41.48
N SER A 237 -25.66 -19.14 41.04
CA SER A 237 -26.57 -19.24 39.89
C SER A 237 -25.87 -19.59 38.57
N MET A 238 -24.57 -19.28 38.46
CA MET A 238 -23.73 -19.63 37.30
C MET A 238 -23.31 -21.10 37.25
N PHE A 239 -23.58 -21.89 38.29
CA PHE A 239 -23.33 -23.33 38.29
C PHE A 239 -24.62 -24.16 38.45
N GLU A 240 -25.73 -23.52 38.81
CA GLU A 240 -27.04 -24.17 38.99
C GLU A 240 -27.83 -24.28 37.68
N THR A 241 -27.59 -23.40 36.71
CA THR A 241 -28.24 -23.47 35.40
C THR A 241 -27.40 -24.28 34.43
N LYS A 242 -28.00 -25.32 33.82
CA LYS A 242 -27.34 -26.24 32.86
C LYS A 242 -26.68 -25.54 31.67
N SER A 243 -27.05 -24.29 31.42
CA SER A 243 -26.58 -23.41 30.34
C SER A 243 -25.66 -22.28 30.82
N ALA A 244 -25.23 -22.28 32.08
CA ALA A 244 -24.34 -21.23 32.56
C ALA A 244 -22.89 -21.54 32.22
N TYR A 245 -22.27 -20.60 31.52
CA TYR A 245 -20.87 -20.68 31.14
C TYR A 245 -20.09 -19.62 31.90
N PRO A 246 -18.86 -19.93 32.35
CA PRO A 246 -18.01 -18.96 33.00
C PRO A 246 -17.65 -17.86 32.01
N VAL A 247 -18.21 -16.66 32.21
CA VAL A 247 -17.86 -15.47 31.43
C VAL A 247 -16.54 -14.94 31.97
N PHE A 248 -15.43 -15.49 31.45
CA PHE A 248 -14.12 -14.89 31.66
C PHE A 248 -14.03 -13.56 30.89
N PRO A 249 -13.41 -12.51 31.46
CA PRO A 249 -13.20 -11.28 30.72
C PRO A 249 -12.40 -11.55 29.45
N GLY A 250 -12.92 -11.07 28.31
CA GLY A 250 -12.29 -11.23 27.00
C GLY A 250 -12.60 -12.54 26.28
N LEU A 251 -13.40 -13.44 26.85
CA LEU A 251 -14.02 -14.52 26.08
C LEU A 251 -15.42 -14.07 25.64
N PRO A 252 -15.77 -14.19 24.34
CA PRO A 252 -17.13 -13.92 23.92
C PRO A 252 -18.09 -14.87 24.65
N PRO A 253 -19.30 -14.40 25.02
CA PRO A 253 -20.30 -15.30 25.56
C PRO A 253 -20.53 -16.44 24.56
N PRO A 254 -20.71 -17.68 25.04
CA PRO A 254 -20.96 -18.79 24.15
C PRO A 254 -22.19 -18.52 23.31
N PRO A 255 -22.22 -19.03 22.07
CA PRO A 255 -23.32 -18.79 21.15
C PRO A 255 -24.64 -19.21 21.80
N ALA A 256 -25.65 -18.35 21.68
CA ALA A 256 -26.98 -18.63 22.17
C ALA A 256 -27.50 -19.91 21.49
N LEU A 257 -27.77 -20.94 22.29
CA LEU A 257 -28.46 -22.14 21.82
C LEU A 257 -29.93 -21.76 21.63
N TYR A 258 -30.31 -21.45 20.39
CA TYR A 258 -31.72 -21.24 20.04
C TYR A 258 -32.38 -22.61 19.87
N GLU A 259 -33.05 -23.11 20.90
CA GLU A 259 -34.07 -24.14 20.70
C GLU A 259 -35.27 -23.48 20.02
N LYS A 260 -35.64 -24.00 18.83
CA LYS A 260 -36.89 -23.63 18.18
C LYS A 260 -38.04 -24.24 18.98
N VAL A 261 -38.56 -23.51 19.95
CA VAL A 261 -39.84 -23.84 20.58
C VAL A 261 -40.94 -23.49 19.58
N ILE A 262 -41.39 -24.48 18.82
CA ILE A 262 -42.62 -24.36 18.03
C ILE A 262 -43.75 -24.27 19.03
N LYS A 263 -44.32 -23.07 19.22
CA LYS A 263 -45.51 -22.89 20.03
C LYS A 263 -46.70 -23.42 19.23
N GLU A 264 -47.16 -24.62 19.54
CA GLU A 264 -48.44 -25.10 19.02
C GLU A 264 -49.55 -24.21 19.60
N ILE A 265 -50.23 -23.48 18.71
CA ILE A 265 -51.39 -22.67 19.06
C ILE A 265 -52.59 -23.62 19.06
N GLY A 266 -52.99 -24.04 20.26
CA GLY A 266 -54.29 -24.65 20.54
C GLY A 266 -54.27 -26.18 20.66
N GLY A 267 -54.40 -26.67 21.89
CA GLY A 267 -54.59 -28.08 22.20
C GLY A 267 -54.26 -28.34 23.66
N GLU A 268 -55.03 -29.20 24.32
CA GLU A 268 -55.09 -29.32 25.78
C GLU A 268 -53.86 -29.96 26.41
N LYS A 269 -53.70 -29.73 27.72
CA LYS A 269 -52.70 -30.35 28.57
C LYS A 269 -52.83 -31.87 28.51
N GLU A 270 -51.82 -32.58 28.03
CA GLU A 270 -51.48 -33.91 28.53
C GLU A 270 -49.96 -34.06 28.60
N ASP A 271 -49.50 -34.57 29.74
CA ASP A 271 -48.11 -34.88 30.05
C ASP A 271 -47.62 -36.01 29.15
N GLU A 272 -46.57 -35.80 28.34
CA GLU A 272 -45.84 -36.92 27.74
C GLU A 272 -44.35 -36.60 27.49
N GLU A 273 -43.51 -37.60 27.78
CA GLU A 273 -42.05 -37.59 27.77
C GLU A 273 -41.44 -37.01 26.48
N VAL A 274 -40.64 -35.97 26.62
CA VAL A 274 -39.89 -35.36 25.52
C VAL A 274 -38.75 -36.30 25.09
N ARG A 275 -38.98 -37.12 24.06
CA ARG A 275 -37.91 -37.81 23.32
C ARG A 275 -37.03 -36.78 22.64
N THR A 276 -35.79 -36.66 23.12
CA THR A 276 -34.76 -35.78 22.58
C THR A 276 -34.20 -36.37 21.27
N ILE A 277 -34.38 -35.66 20.14
CA ILE A 277 -33.61 -35.93 18.92
C ILE A 277 -32.72 -34.72 18.65
N VAL A 278 -31.41 -34.91 18.84
CA VAL A 278 -30.38 -33.90 18.61
C VAL A 278 -29.93 -33.98 17.15
N PHE A 279 -30.18 -32.94 16.36
CA PHE A 279 -29.56 -32.77 15.04
C PHE A 279 -28.33 -31.87 15.16
N PHE A 280 -27.16 -32.44 14.85
CA PHE A 280 -25.89 -31.72 14.74
C PHE A 280 -25.80 -31.10 13.33
N ASN A 281 -25.89 -29.76 13.23
CA ASN A 281 -25.52 -29.05 12.01
C ASN A 281 -24.07 -28.58 12.12
N ASN A 282 -23.17 -29.27 11.40
CA ASN A 282 -21.83 -28.79 11.09
C ASN A 282 -21.92 -27.88 9.87
N HIS A 283 -21.59 -26.59 10.02
CA HIS A 283 -21.04 -25.72 8.97
C HIS A 283 -20.01 -24.78 9.60
#